data_AF-A0A944X5Q9-F1
#
_entry.id   AF-A0A944X5Q9-F1
#
_cell.length_a   1.000
_cell.length_b   1.000
_cell.length_c   1.000
_cell.angle_alpha   90.00
_cell.angle_beta   90.00
_cell.angle_gamma   90.00
#
_symmetry.space_group_name_H-M   'P 1'
#
loop_
_entity.id
_entity.type
_entity.pdbx_description
1 polymer ?
#
loop_
_entity_poly.entity_id
_entity_poly.type
_entity_poly.pdbx_seq_one_letter_code
_entity_poly.pdbx_strand_id
1 'polypeptide(L)'
;MKKILVSVFLSLFLFNTLGLGQSQALTQEKIQTLMGLKASVYGGLAYEQAQLSKAGKADPSMLFGVTATPPFLYFNFIVPDEKAKALSREIGMPHGLSLSKIQLTNDGDSHYYITVNIYLATGLAAGYRAEWSTYITQDNDPDSIPRFMVVEARSSSPTYSSVDFEAPPTRVDYTIKKNIVKTFVDSDKETTFSASFTLPEDPFMETISREWVESNDKIFWTSGVNDKAYYDATLANSDMISIYNGDVTIKDTTRWSKYVDPTPDTVLLSTGPVDLVVSPWHNVKDGNLTHIDPDLLQILNSNKRKRFGGLASLLAGKVKKGVHEPVFEFYTQTDVPSLYINFRVPKSRRAALAKAIPLPPGFEFAKVRFIENTTRYGNNLHPLGHLRSKRPEYMISLNIYHAAGVSTGYRAEWATFVKRTDIDDDTPRYMILEALSSTQSFDPVTALIDPENPMRPPASTFKYNVIDNIANISIMDSGSSFKAAIPLPGSSTAFKAKSALNWVEAKDYTYWKNGICDRYFCNATLGNADLTIVTPVPVVDKTQWSQFVDPVPFQILSIPEKLEFMILPWNNLNELKGSK
;
A
#
# COMPACT_ATOMS: atom_id res chain seq x y z
N MET A 1 -31.78 24.95 54.96
CA MET A 1 -31.73 23.76 54.07
C MET A 1 -32.70 23.98 52.92
N LYS A 2 -32.32 23.63 51.67
CA LYS A 2 -32.95 23.98 50.36
C LYS A 2 -32.49 25.31 49.74
N LYS A 3 -31.30 25.28 49.11
CA LYS A 3 -30.92 26.10 47.93
C LYS A 3 -29.50 25.75 47.44
N ILE A 4 -29.17 24.47 47.29
CA ILE A 4 -27.98 23.99 46.56
C ILE A 4 -28.36 22.65 45.91
N LEU A 5 -29.19 22.69 44.86
CA LEU A 5 -29.49 21.48 44.06
C LEU A 5 -29.99 21.83 42.65
N VAL A 6 -29.47 22.89 42.02
CA VAL A 6 -29.82 23.24 40.63
C VAL A 6 -28.59 23.48 39.74
N SER A 7 -27.37 23.57 40.28
CA SER A 7 -26.15 23.82 39.49
C SER A 7 -25.31 22.57 39.14
N VAL A 8 -25.75 21.37 39.52
CA VAL A 8 -25.04 20.10 39.20
C VAL A 8 -25.76 19.27 38.11
N PHE A 9 -27.01 19.62 37.77
CA PHE A 9 -27.77 18.94 36.72
C PHE A 9 -27.66 19.59 35.33
N LEU A 10 -27.13 20.82 35.23
CA LEU A 10 -26.97 21.52 33.95
C LEU A 10 -25.65 21.20 33.24
N SER A 11 -24.65 20.65 33.95
CA SER A 11 -23.36 20.23 33.36
C SER A 11 -23.38 18.79 32.81
N LEU A 12 -24.40 17.98 33.11
CA LEU A 12 -24.60 16.67 32.49
C LEU A 12 -25.46 16.70 31.21
N PHE A 13 -26.17 17.81 30.94
CA PHE A 13 -27.02 17.93 29.74
C PHE A 13 -26.34 18.66 28.56
N LEU A 14 -25.20 19.32 28.78
CA LEU A 14 -24.40 19.94 27.72
C LEU A 14 -23.39 18.99 27.05
N PHE A 15 -23.24 17.75 27.54
CA PHE A 15 -22.46 16.70 26.88
C PHE A 15 -23.26 15.89 25.84
N ASN A 16 -24.56 16.13 25.71
CA ASN A 16 -25.44 15.46 24.73
C ASN A 16 -25.76 16.29 23.49
N THR A 17 -25.09 17.43 23.26
CA THR A 17 -25.37 18.32 22.11
C THR A 17 -24.17 18.56 21.18
N LEU A 18 -23.13 17.72 21.25
CA LEU A 18 -22.14 17.58 20.18
C LEU A 18 -22.38 16.27 19.43
N GLY A 19 -23.42 16.24 18.59
CA GLY A 19 -23.53 15.37 17.39
C GLY A 19 -23.32 13.85 17.50
N LEU A 20 -23.23 13.27 18.69
CA LEU A 20 -23.02 11.83 18.90
C LEU A 20 -24.38 11.13 18.94
N GLY A 21 -24.93 10.79 17.77
CA GLY A 21 -26.17 10.02 17.74
C GLY A 21 -26.81 9.72 16.39
N GLN A 22 -26.35 10.32 15.28
CA GLN A 22 -26.84 9.95 13.96
C GLN A 22 -25.68 9.89 12.97
N SER A 23 -25.52 8.74 12.31
CA SER A 23 -24.84 8.68 11.02
C SER A 23 -25.70 9.51 10.06
N GLN A 24 -25.37 10.78 9.90
CA GLN A 24 -25.95 11.57 8.82
C GLN A 24 -25.12 11.32 7.59
N ALA A 25 -25.77 10.83 6.53
CA ALA A 25 -25.18 10.81 5.20
C ALA A 25 -24.64 12.21 4.87
N LEU A 26 -23.45 12.26 4.26
CA LEU A 26 -22.87 13.52 3.84
C LEU A 26 -23.78 14.20 2.81
N THR A 27 -24.13 15.46 3.03
CA THR A 27 -24.90 16.23 2.04
C THR A 27 -24.03 16.57 0.84
N GLN A 28 -24.65 16.74 -0.33
CA GLN A 28 -23.95 17.16 -1.55
C GLN A 28 -23.18 18.48 -1.37
N GLU A 29 -23.72 19.41 -0.56
CA GLU A 29 -23.03 20.65 -0.19
C GLU A 29 -21.73 20.37 0.58
N LYS A 30 -21.78 19.51 1.61
CA LYS A 30 -20.58 19.12 2.39
C LYS A 30 -19.54 18.43 1.51
N ILE A 31 -19.97 17.55 0.61
CA ILE A 31 -19.09 16.87 -0.35
C ILE A 31 -18.41 17.92 -1.24
N GLN A 32 -19.16 18.88 -1.80
CA GLN A 32 -18.61 19.91 -2.67
C GLN A 32 -17.63 20.85 -1.95
N THR A 33 -17.90 21.18 -0.68
CA THR A 33 -16.97 21.92 0.19
C THR A 33 -15.67 21.16 0.40
N LEU A 34 -15.75 19.87 0.74
CA LEU A 34 -14.56 19.03 0.92
C LEU A 34 -13.76 18.86 -0.37
N MET A 35 -14.41 18.74 -1.53
CA MET A 35 -13.73 18.73 -2.82
C MET A 35 -12.95 20.03 -3.06
N GLY A 36 -13.53 21.19 -2.71
CA GLY A 36 -12.86 22.49 -2.78
C GLY A 36 -11.65 22.56 -1.86
N LEU A 37 -11.79 22.12 -0.60
CA LEU A 37 -10.70 22.06 0.37
C LEU A 37 -9.59 21.09 -0.07
N LYS A 38 -9.95 19.89 -0.57
CA LYS A 38 -9.02 18.91 -1.14
C LYS A 38 -8.18 19.53 -2.25
N ALA A 39 -8.84 20.15 -3.23
CA ALA A 39 -8.18 20.77 -4.37
C ALA A 39 -7.28 21.95 -3.95
N SER A 40 -7.70 22.73 -2.96
CA SER A 40 -6.92 23.87 -2.45
C SER A 40 -5.68 23.42 -1.66
N VAL A 41 -5.87 22.67 -0.58
CA VAL A 41 -4.82 22.27 0.36
C VAL A 41 -3.85 21.30 -0.31
N TYR A 42 -4.35 20.17 -0.82
CA TYR A 42 -3.48 19.18 -1.45
C TYR A 42 -3.00 19.61 -2.83
N GLY A 43 -3.72 20.48 -3.55
CA GLY A 43 -3.19 21.10 -4.77
C GLY A 43 -2.01 22.02 -4.51
N GLY A 44 -2.01 22.76 -3.40
CA GLY A 44 -0.88 23.56 -2.94
C GLY A 44 0.35 22.69 -2.62
N LEU A 45 0.15 21.66 -1.79
CA LEU A 45 1.21 20.72 -1.40
C LEU A 45 1.79 19.96 -2.60
N ALA A 46 0.93 19.49 -3.52
CA ALA A 46 1.38 18.81 -4.74
C ALA A 46 2.22 19.73 -5.62
N TYR A 47 1.89 21.04 -5.68
CA TYR A 47 2.65 22.00 -6.45
C TYR A 47 4.04 22.26 -5.85
N GLU A 48 4.13 22.38 -4.52
CA GLU A 48 5.39 22.52 -3.79
C GLU A 48 6.29 21.29 -4.02
N GLN A 49 5.75 20.08 -3.83
CA GLN A 49 6.46 18.83 -4.10
C GLN A 49 6.98 18.78 -5.54
N ALA A 50 6.15 19.17 -6.52
CA ALA A 50 6.55 19.20 -7.91
C ALA A 50 7.69 20.20 -8.22
N GLN A 51 7.77 21.33 -7.50
CA GLN A 51 8.90 22.25 -7.61
C GLN A 51 10.18 21.64 -7.02
N LEU A 52 10.07 20.94 -5.88
CA LEU A 52 11.19 20.19 -5.32
C LEU A 52 11.69 19.11 -6.28
N SER A 53 10.79 18.37 -6.96
CA SER A 53 11.18 17.39 -7.98
C SER A 53 11.89 18.01 -9.18
N LYS A 54 11.42 19.16 -9.68
CA LYS A 54 12.12 19.91 -10.75
C LYS A 54 13.50 20.39 -10.31
N ALA A 55 13.65 20.78 -9.05
CA ALA A 55 14.93 21.18 -8.47
C ALA A 55 15.85 19.97 -8.16
N GLY A 56 15.37 18.73 -8.29
CA GLY A 56 16.11 17.52 -7.91
C GLY A 56 16.23 17.33 -6.39
N LYS A 57 15.36 17.97 -5.61
CA LYS A 57 15.34 17.91 -4.13
C LYS A 57 14.36 16.89 -3.57
N ALA A 58 13.49 16.35 -4.41
CA ALA A 58 12.54 15.30 -4.06
C ALA A 58 12.27 14.41 -5.28
N ASP A 59 11.78 13.20 -5.06
CA ASP A 59 11.37 12.37 -6.18
C ASP A 59 9.94 12.71 -6.65
N PRO A 60 9.67 12.66 -7.97
CA PRO A 60 8.31 12.66 -8.48
C PRO A 60 7.67 11.30 -8.19
N SER A 61 6.38 11.32 -7.85
CA SER A 61 5.57 10.12 -7.58
C SER A 61 4.25 10.22 -8.33
N MET A 62 3.85 9.16 -9.01
CA MET A 62 2.79 9.20 -10.03
C MET A 62 1.98 7.91 -10.01
N LEU A 63 0.68 8.01 -10.27
CA LEU A 63 -0.16 6.83 -10.44
C LEU A 63 0.17 6.11 -11.75
N PHE A 64 0.22 4.79 -11.67
CA PHE A 64 0.30 3.86 -12.78
C PHE A 64 -0.74 2.79 -12.54
N GLY A 65 -1.74 2.71 -13.41
CA GLY A 65 -2.85 1.77 -13.26
C GLY A 65 -2.84 0.72 -14.36
N VAL A 66 -3.19 -0.51 -14.01
CA VAL A 66 -3.51 -1.60 -14.93
C VAL A 66 -5.00 -1.88 -14.84
N THR A 67 -5.68 -1.87 -15.98
CA THR A 67 -7.14 -2.06 -15.99
C THR A 67 -7.53 -3.50 -15.68
N ALA A 68 -8.74 -3.70 -15.16
CA ALA A 68 -9.29 -5.05 -14.93
C ALA A 68 -9.65 -5.78 -16.25
N THR A 69 -9.96 -5.01 -17.30
CA THR A 69 -10.36 -5.54 -18.61
C THR A 69 -9.51 -4.89 -19.72
N PRO A 70 -8.77 -5.69 -20.52
CA PRO A 70 -8.52 -7.11 -20.28
C PRO A 70 -7.69 -7.33 -18.99
N PRO A 71 -7.77 -8.52 -18.36
CA PRO A 71 -6.98 -8.83 -17.16
C PRO A 71 -5.49 -8.70 -17.39
N PHE A 72 -4.73 -8.41 -16.34
CA PHE A 72 -3.27 -8.48 -16.39
C PHE A 72 -2.84 -9.95 -16.53
N LEU A 73 -2.13 -10.28 -17.61
CA LEU A 73 -1.67 -11.61 -17.94
C LEU A 73 -0.16 -11.77 -17.73
N TYR A 74 0.25 -12.88 -17.12
CA TYR A 74 1.64 -13.28 -16.93
C TYR A 74 1.88 -14.66 -17.54
N PHE A 75 2.89 -14.78 -18.40
CA PHE A 75 3.44 -16.05 -18.84
C PHE A 75 4.83 -16.21 -18.24
N ASN A 76 4.99 -17.15 -17.32
CA ASN A 76 6.24 -17.35 -16.59
C ASN A 76 6.98 -18.56 -17.17
N PHE A 77 8.10 -18.32 -17.86
CA PHE A 77 8.89 -19.39 -18.45
C PHE A 77 10.14 -19.64 -17.62
N ILE A 78 10.37 -20.91 -17.26
CA ILE A 78 11.60 -21.32 -16.58
C ILE A 78 12.79 -21.09 -17.51
N VAL A 79 13.85 -20.53 -16.94
CA VAL A 79 15.19 -20.50 -17.51
C VAL A 79 15.97 -21.63 -16.84
N PRO A 80 16.32 -22.71 -17.59
CA PRO A 80 17.14 -23.78 -17.04
C PRO A 80 18.45 -23.26 -16.45
N ASP A 81 18.91 -23.89 -15.36
CA ASP A 81 20.09 -23.44 -14.60
C ASP A 81 21.34 -23.32 -15.48
N GLU A 82 21.52 -24.22 -16.44
CA GLU A 82 22.63 -24.19 -17.40
C GLU A 82 22.57 -23.02 -18.40
N LYS A 83 21.37 -22.45 -18.63
CA LYS A 83 21.15 -21.31 -19.52
C LYS A 83 21.23 -19.97 -18.79
N ALA A 84 21.09 -19.92 -17.47
CA ALA A 84 21.07 -18.69 -16.68
C ALA A 84 22.30 -17.79 -16.93
N LYS A 85 23.49 -18.38 -16.99
CA LYS A 85 24.73 -17.63 -17.28
C LYS A 85 24.76 -17.02 -18.68
N ALA A 86 24.20 -17.72 -19.66
CA ALA A 86 24.10 -17.22 -21.04
C ALA A 86 23.06 -16.11 -21.14
N LEU A 87 21.92 -16.25 -20.47
CA LEU A 87 20.89 -15.22 -20.36
C LEU A 87 21.44 -13.93 -19.72
N SER A 88 22.15 -14.05 -18.60
CA SER A 88 22.77 -12.91 -17.92
C SER A 88 23.72 -12.12 -18.84
N ARG A 89 24.47 -12.82 -19.70
CA ARG A 89 25.33 -12.19 -20.71
C ARG A 89 24.54 -11.53 -21.84
N GLU A 90 23.46 -12.15 -22.32
CA GLU A 90 22.59 -11.56 -23.34
C GLU A 90 21.93 -10.27 -22.84
N ILE A 91 21.47 -10.25 -21.60
CA ILE A 91 20.88 -9.05 -20.97
C ILE A 91 21.92 -7.92 -20.88
N GLY A 92 23.21 -8.26 -20.80
CA GLY A 92 24.25 -7.30 -20.44
C GLY A 92 24.08 -6.87 -19.00
N MET A 93 23.92 -7.84 -18.08
CA MET A 93 23.59 -7.61 -16.68
C MET A 93 24.44 -6.48 -16.07
N PRO A 94 23.82 -5.41 -15.51
CA PRO A 94 24.55 -4.31 -14.91
C PRO A 94 25.46 -4.77 -13.76
N HIS A 95 26.56 -4.05 -13.56
CA HIS A 95 27.48 -4.34 -12.48
C HIS A 95 26.79 -4.24 -11.12
N GLY A 96 27.05 -5.21 -10.25
CA GLY A 96 26.44 -5.27 -8.92
C GLY A 96 25.04 -5.89 -8.92
N LEU A 97 24.54 -6.38 -10.06
CA LEU A 97 23.29 -7.11 -10.16
C LEU A 97 23.56 -8.54 -10.65
N SER A 98 22.79 -9.51 -10.14
CA SER A 98 22.89 -10.92 -10.53
C SER A 98 21.49 -11.50 -10.74
N LEU A 99 21.33 -12.44 -11.68
CA LEU A 99 20.08 -13.17 -11.80
C LEU A 99 19.76 -13.89 -10.48
N SER A 100 18.48 -13.91 -10.13
CA SER A 100 17.97 -14.60 -8.94
C SER A 100 16.90 -15.60 -9.31
N LYS A 101 16.88 -16.72 -8.59
CA LYS A 101 15.69 -17.54 -8.52
C LYS A 101 14.63 -16.82 -7.69
N ILE A 102 13.37 -17.08 -7.97
CA ILE A 102 12.24 -16.54 -7.22
C ILE A 102 11.14 -17.59 -7.15
N GLN A 103 10.40 -17.65 -6.05
CA GLN A 103 9.16 -18.40 -5.94
C GLN A 103 7.98 -17.51 -6.42
N LEU A 104 7.17 -17.94 -7.39
CA LEU A 104 6.04 -17.14 -7.89
C LEU A 104 4.73 -17.40 -7.14
N THR A 105 4.46 -18.64 -6.77
CA THR A 105 3.24 -19.06 -6.05
C THR A 105 3.60 -19.66 -4.69
N ASN A 106 2.70 -19.64 -3.71
CA ASN A 106 3.04 -20.08 -2.35
C ASN A 106 3.52 -21.53 -2.27
N ASP A 107 3.03 -22.40 -3.15
CA ASP A 107 3.34 -23.83 -3.20
C ASP A 107 4.33 -24.20 -4.34
N GLY A 108 4.76 -23.22 -5.15
CA GLY A 108 5.67 -23.44 -6.28
C GLY A 108 7.14 -23.54 -5.86
N ASP A 109 7.99 -24.05 -6.75
CA ASP A 109 9.44 -24.08 -6.57
C ASP A 109 10.08 -22.75 -7.01
N SER A 110 11.30 -22.47 -6.53
CA SER A 110 12.07 -21.29 -6.96
C SER A 110 12.88 -21.59 -8.23
N HIS A 111 12.65 -20.83 -9.30
CA HIS A 111 13.38 -20.94 -10.56
C HIS A 111 13.89 -19.59 -11.05
N TYR A 112 14.83 -19.60 -11.99
CA TYR A 112 15.07 -18.43 -12.83
C TYR A 112 13.94 -18.33 -13.84
N TYR A 113 13.47 -17.11 -14.11
CA TYR A 113 12.36 -16.89 -15.02
C TYR A 113 12.67 -15.80 -16.04
N ILE A 114 12.07 -15.97 -17.23
CA ILE A 114 11.64 -14.86 -18.06
C ILE A 114 10.11 -14.83 -18.01
N THR A 115 9.58 -13.72 -17.51
CA THR A 115 8.14 -13.47 -17.46
C THR A 115 7.76 -12.54 -18.61
N VAL A 116 6.80 -12.95 -19.44
CA VAL A 116 6.12 -12.09 -20.41
C VAL A 116 4.83 -11.61 -19.79
N ASN A 117 4.73 -10.32 -19.54
CA ASN A 117 3.55 -9.74 -18.93
C ASN A 117 2.84 -8.83 -19.94
N ILE A 118 1.51 -8.93 -20.06
CA ILE A 118 0.72 -8.22 -21.08
C ILE A 118 -0.50 -7.60 -20.42
N TYR A 119 -0.68 -6.30 -20.61
CA TYR A 119 -1.69 -5.54 -19.88
C TYR A 119 -2.08 -4.23 -20.59
N LEU A 120 -3.16 -3.62 -20.13
CA LEU A 120 -3.59 -2.29 -20.56
C LEU A 120 -3.25 -1.27 -19.47
N ALA A 121 -2.33 -0.36 -19.77
CA ALA A 121 -1.81 0.64 -18.84
C ALA A 121 -2.57 1.96 -18.89
N THR A 122 -2.60 2.66 -17.75
CA THR A 122 -3.15 4.00 -17.55
C THR A 122 -2.29 4.81 -16.57
N GLY A 123 -2.46 6.14 -16.55
CA GLY A 123 -1.68 7.03 -15.66
C GLY A 123 -0.35 7.43 -16.27
N LEU A 124 0.77 7.02 -15.64
CA LEU A 124 2.14 7.32 -16.10
C LEU A 124 2.43 6.78 -17.51
N ALA A 125 1.85 5.64 -17.87
CA ALA A 125 1.86 5.08 -19.21
C ALA A 125 0.42 4.94 -19.75
N ALA A 126 0.30 4.69 -21.04
CA ALA A 126 -1.00 4.47 -21.68
C ALA A 126 -0.90 3.36 -22.74
N GLY A 127 -2.03 2.71 -23.00
CA GLY A 127 -2.14 1.71 -24.07
C GLY A 127 -1.73 0.31 -23.63
N TYR A 128 -1.82 -0.63 -24.57
CA TYR A 128 -1.41 -2.01 -24.35
C TYR A 128 0.11 -2.08 -24.24
N ARG A 129 0.59 -2.79 -23.22
CA ARG A 129 2.02 -3.01 -22.96
C ARG A 129 2.31 -4.49 -22.91
N ALA A 130 3.51 -4.84 -23.36
CA ALA A 130 4.09 -6.14 -23.18
C ALA A 130 5.53 -5.97 -22.67
N GLU A 131 5.88 -6.61 -21.56
CA GLU A 131 7.22 -6.52 -20.98
C GLU A 131 7.78 -7.92 -20.75
N TRP A 132 9.03 -8.12 -21.19
CA TRP A 132 9.84 -9.27 -20.82
C TRP A 132 10.66 -8.86 -19.63
N SER A 133 10.58 -9.66 -18.59
CA SER A 133 11.20 -9.35 -17.31
C SER A 133 11.87 -10.57 -16.70
N THR A 134 12.88 -10.33 -15.88
CA THR A 134 13.55 -11.36 -15.07
C THR A 134 13.69 -10.88 -13.63
N TYR A 135 14.26 -11.70 -12.77
CA TYR A 135 14.43 -11.41 -11.35
C TYR A 135 15.90 -11.36 -11.01
N ILE A 136 16.28 -10.39 -10.18
CA ILE A 136 17.66 -10.12 -9.85
C ILE A 136 17.86 -9.86 -8.36
N THR A 137 19.07 -10.08 -7.87
CA THR A 137 19.54 -9.55 -6.58
C THR A 137 20.58 -8.47 -6.82
N GLN A 138 20.75 -7.60 -5.83
CA GLN A 138 21.79 -6.58 -5.83
C GLN A 138 22.90 -6.96 -4.83
N ASP A 139 24.15 -6.77 -5.24
CA ASP A 139 25.31 -6.94 -4.37
C ASP A 139 25.18 -6.01 -3.15
N ASN A 140 25.37 -6.57 -1.96
CA ASN A 140 25.22 -5.88 -0.68
C ASN A 140 23.79 -5.45 -0.34
N ASP A 141 22.76 -5.99 -0.99
CA ASP A 141 21.40 -5.94 -0.44
C ASP A 141 21.34 -6.84 0.81
N PRO A 142 21.21 -6.27 2.03
CA PRO A 142 21.24 -7.05 3.27
C PRO A 142 20.12 -8.09 3.34
N ASP A 143 19.03 -7.89 2.61
CA ASP A 143 17.88 -8.79 2.61
C ASP A 143 17.92 -9.76 1.41
N SER A 144 18.80 -9.52 0.43
CA SER A 144 18.93 -10.33 -0.80
C SER A 144 17.59 -10.63 -1.49
N ILE A 145 16.64 -9.68 -1.39
CA ILE A 145 15.28 -9.84 -1.91
C ILE A 145 15.33 -9.79 -3.45
N PRO A 146 14.78 -10.78 -4.16
CA PRO A 146 14.67 -10.70 -5.61
C PRO A 146 13.86 -9.48 -6.05
N ARG A 147 14.37 -8.73 -7.01
CA ARG A 147 13.74 -7.54 -7.59
C ARG A 147 13.43 -7.77 -9.07
N PHE A 148 12.35 -7.15 -9.52
CA PHE A 148 11.92 -7.20 -10.90
C PHE A 148 12.88 -6.42 -11.80
N MET A 149 13.27 -6.97 -12.95
CA MET A 149 14.03 -6.27 -13.98
C MET A 149 13.34 -6.41 -15.34
N VAL A 150 12.96 -5.27 -15.93
CA VAL A 150 12.47 -5.21 -17.31
C VAL A 150 13.65 -5.28 -18.27
N VAL A 151 13.68 -6.34 -19.09
CA VAL A 151 14.75 -6.58 -20.09
C VAL A 151 14.34 -6.15 -21.50
N GLU A 152 13.04 -6.09 -21.77
CA GLU A 152 12.48 -5.54 -22.99
C GLU A 152 11.04 -5.08 -22.75
N ALA A 153 10.64 -3.93 -23.31
CA ALA A 153 9.29 -3.41 -23.21
C ALA A 153 8.77 -2.96 -24.58
N ARG A 154 7.51 -3.26 -24.86
CA ARG A 154 6.79 -2.89 -26.09
C ARG A 154 5.45 -2.28 -25.71
N SER A 155 4.97 -1.33 -26.51
CA SER A 155 3.77 -0.56 -26.15
C SER A 155 3.04 -0.02 -27.37
N SER A 156 1.71 -0.07 -27.33
CA SER A 156 0.83 0.50 -28.36
C SER A 156 0.74 2.04 -28.31
N SER A 157 1.53 2.68 -27.44
CA SER A 157 1.66 4.13 -27.31
C SER A 157 3.12 4.49 -27.02
N PRO A 158 3.56 5.74 -27.27
CA PRO A 158 4.93 6.14 -27.02
C PRO A 158 5.31 5.93 -25.55
N THR A 159 6.54 5.48 -25.31
CA THR A 159 7.02 5.19 -23.94
C THR A 159 8.35 5.86 -23.65
N TYR A 160 8.63 5.98 -22.36
CA TYR A 160 9.85 6.55 -21.82
C TYR A 160 10.48 5.51 -20.89
N SER A 161 11.72 5.12 -21.14
CA SER A 161 12.51 4.28 -20.24
C SER A 161 13.90 4.88 -20.04
N SER A 162 14.67 4.32 -19.11
CA SER A 162 16.07 4.72 -18.89
C SER A 162 17.01 4.19 -19.98
N VAL A 163 16.52 3.29 -20.84
CA VAL A 163 17.25 2.69 -21.96
C VAL A 163 16.90 3.45 -23.24
N ASP A 164 15.61 3.58 -23.51
CA ASP A 164 15.04 4.33 -24.62
C ASP A 164 14.34 5.57 -24.08
N PHE A 165 15.02 6.72 -24.17
CA PHE A 165 14.46 7.98 -23.71
C PHE A 165 13.14 8.34 -24.40
N GLU A 166 12.87 7.82 -25.59
CA GLU A 166 11.58 7.91 -26.26
C GLU A 166 11.47 6.77 -27.28
N ALA A 167 10.67 5.75 -26.97
CA ALA A 167 10.41 4.64 -27.88
C ALA A 167 9.10 4.85 -28.64
N PRO A 168 9.08 4.69 -29.98
CA PRO A 168 7.86 4.80 -30.77
C PRO A 168 6.89 3.65 -30.45
N PRO A 169 5.58 3.83 -30.72
CA PRO A 169 4.61 2.75 -30.57
C PRO A 169 4.95 1.52 -31.43
N THR A 170 4.73 0.34 -30.87
CA THR A 170 4.75 -0.95 -31.56
C THR A 170 3.38 -1.60 -31.51
N ARG A 171 3.16 -2.68 -32.27
CA ARG A 171 1.90 -3.41 -32.21
C ARG A 171 1.86 -4.29 -30.97
N VAL A 172 0.92 -4.01 -30.08
CA VAL A 172 0.55 -4.85 -28.94
C VAL A 172 -0.96 -4.98 -28.97
N ASP A 173 -1.44 -6.18 -29.28
CA ASP A 173 -2.87 -6.49 -29.31
C ASP A 173 -3.22 -7.44 -28.16
N TYR A 174 -4.30 -7.15 -27.45
CA TYR A 174 -4.92 -8.04 -26.48
C TYR A 174 -6.43 -8.01 -26.69
N THR A 175 -7.01 -9.15 -27.10
CA THR A 175 -8.45 -9.29 -27.26
C THR A 175 -9.01 -10.47 -26.48
N ILE A 176 -10.24 -10.31 -26.00
CA ILE A 176 -11.04 -11.39 -25.40
C ILE A 176 -12.36 -11.43 -26.17
N LYS A 177 -12.64 -12.55 -26.86
CA LYS A 177 -13.88 -12.74 -27.63
C LYS A 177 -14.40 -14.14 -27.39
N LYS A 178 -15.64 -14.24 -26.90
CA LYS A 178 -16.29 -15.53 -26.58
C LYS A 178 -15.39 -16.42 -25.70
N ASN A 179 -14.87 -15.85 -24.62
CA ASN A 179 -13.90 -16.48 -23.68
C ASN A 179 -12.55 -16.86 -24.28
N ILE A 180 -12.28 -16.59 -25.55
CA ILE A 180 -10.96 -16.83 -26.15
C ILE A 180 -10.11 -15.57 -25.96
N VAL A 181 -9.02 -15.73 -25.22
CA VAL A 181 -7.95 -14.73 -25.09
C VAL A 181 -7.00 -14.88 -26.26
N LYS A 182 -6.64 -13.76 -26.87
CA LYS A 182 -5.57 -13.68 -27.88
C LYS A 182 -4.67 -12.49 -27.60
N THR A 183 -3.38 -12.74 -27.52
CA THR A 183 -2.36 -11.70 -27.43
C THR A 183 -1.41 -11.78 -28.63
N PHE A 184 -0.91 -10.62 -29.05
CA PHE A 184 0.04 -10.53 -30.14
C PHE A 184 0.96 -9.32 -29.92
N VAL A 185 2.26 -9.53 -30.04
CA VAL A 185 3.28 -8.49 -29.89
C VAL A 185 4.24 -8.56 -31.08
N ASP A 186 4.32 -7.45 -31.83
CA ASP A 186 5.37 -7.27 -32.83
C ASP A 186 6.66 -6.80 -32.15
N SER A 187 7.77 -7.37 -32.57
CA SER A 187 9.11 -6.84 -32.35
C SER A 187 9.86 -6.77 -33.68
N ASP A 188 10.85 -5.88 -33.74
CA ASP A 188 11.40 -5.29 -34.96
C ASP A 188 11.52 -6.25 -36.17
N LYS A 189 10.61 -6.04 -37.14
CA LYS A 189 10.54 -6.55 -38.52
C LYS A 189 10.43 -8.05 -38.79
N GLU A 190 10.71 -8.98 -37.87
CA GLU A 190 10.46 -10.42 -38.07
C GLU A 190 10.10 -11.22 -36.79
N THR A 191 10.09 -10.56 -35.63
CA THR A 191 10.11 -11.25 -34.34
C THR A 191 8.77 -11.10 -33.61
N THR A 192 8.14 -12.21 -33.17
CA THR A 192 6.75 -12.23 -32.69
C THR A 192 6.61 -13.02 -31.40
N PHE A 193 5.80 -12.51 -30.47
CA PHE A 193 5.19 -13.30 -29.39
C PHE A 193 3.67 -13.29 -29.57
N SER A 194 3.05 -14.46 -29.52
CA SER A 194 1.59 -14.57 -29.52
C SER A 194 1.13 -15.74 -28.69
N ALA A 195 0.03 -15.56 -27.97
CA ALA A 195 -0.59 -16.60 -27.19
C ALA A 195 -2.11 -16.62 -27.40
N SER A 196 -2.71 -17.81 -27.30
CA SER A 196 -4.15 -18.00 -27.33
C SER A 196 -4.56 -19.11 -26.40
N PHE A 197 -5.64 -18.90 -25.64
CA PHE A 197 -6.26 -19.89 -24.76
C PHE A 197 -7.72 -19.53 -24.51
N THR A 198 -8.47 -20.45 -23.92
CA THR A 198 -9.86 -20.22 -23.50
C THR A 198 -9.88 -20.00 -21.99
N LEU A 199 -10.59 -18.97 -21.53
CA LEU A 199 -10.83 -18.75 -20.11
C LEU A 199 -11.65 -19.93 -19.54
N PRO A 200 -11.24 -20.52 -18.41
CA PRO A 200 -11.99 -21.61 -17.79
C PRO A 200 -13.35 -21.10 -17.29
N GLU A 201 -14.38 -21.95 -17.38
CA GLU A 201 -15.69 -21.66 -16.79
C GLU A 201 -15.62 -21.67 -15.25
N ASP A 202 -14.89 -22.64 -14.70
CA ASP A 202 -14.58 -22.77 -13.27
C ASP A 202 -13.07 -22.55 -13.06
N PRO A 203 -12.63 -21.31 -12.78
CA PRO A 203 -11.22 -20.99 -12.65
C PRO A 203 -10.60 -21.62 -11.38
N PHE A 204 -9.39 -22.17 -11.53
CA PHE A 204 -8.54 -22.49 -10.39
C PHE A 204 -7.86 -21.21 -9.90
N MET A 205 -8.01 -20.91 -8.61
CA MET A 205 -7.41 -19.75 -7.98
C MET A 205 -6.07 -20.14 -7.36
N GLU A 206 -5.03 -19.43 -7.75
CA GLU A 206 -3.65 -19.61 -7.30
C GLU A 206 -3.23 -18.43 -6.44
N THR A 207 -2.79 -18.70 -5.21
CA THR A 207 -2.28 -17.66 -4.33
C THR A 207 -0.80 -17.39 -4.62
N ILE A 208 -0.49 -16.14 -4.99
CA ILE A 208 0.88 -15.73 -5.30
C ILE A 208 1.76 -15.65 -4.04
N SER A 209 3.07 -15.78 -4.23
CA SER A 209 4.02 -15.67 -3.13
C SER A 209 4.24 -14.21 -2.71
N ARG A 210 4.54 -14.00 -1.42
CA ARG A 210 4.97 -12.68 -0.92
C ARG A 210 6.26 -12.22 -1.58
N GLU A 211 7.18 -13.15 -1.83
CA GLU A 211 8.45 -12.88 -2.51
C GLU A 211 8.21 -12.25 -3.89
N TRP A 212 7.23 -12.76 -4.64
CA TRP A 212 6.90 -12.22 -5.96
C TRP A 212 6.26 -10.83 -5.87
N VAL A 213 5.36 -10.61 -4.91
CA VAL A 213 4.81 -9.27 -4.63
C VAL A 213 5.93 -8.27 -4.31
N GLU A 214 6.84 -8.60 -3.39
CA GLU A 214 7.94 -7.74 -2.94
C GLU A 214 8.96 -7.44 -4.04
N SER A 215 9.04 -8.29 -5.06
CA SER A 215 9.88 -8.03 -6.23
C SER A 215 9.51 -6.74 -6.97
N ASN A 216 8.28 -6.27 -6.81
CA ASN A 216 7.77 -5.04 -7.42
C ASN A 216 8.22 -3.76 -6.71
N ASP A 217 8.75 -3.80 -5.48
CA ASP A 217 9.18 -2.60 -4.74
C ASP A 217 10.17 -1.74 -5.54
N LYS A 218 11.02 -2.40 -6.32
CA LYS A 218 12.00 -1.80 -7.22
C LYS A 218 11.95 -2.50 -8.56
N ILE A 219 11.70 -1.72 -9.61
CA ILE A 219 11.65 -2.20 -10.98
C ILE A 219 12.91 -1.70 -11.69
N PHE A 220 13.86 -2.60 -11.92
CA PHE A 220 15.10 -2.30 -12.60
C PHE A 220 14.95 -2.32 -14.12
N TRP A 221 15.75 -1.51 -14.78
CA TRP A 221 15.96 -1.53 -16.21
C TRP A 221 17.37 -2.06 -16.51
N THR A 222 17.62 -2.50 -17.75
CA THR A 222 18.95 -2.99 -18.17
C THR A 222 20.06 -1.94 -18.12
N SER A 223 19.72 -0.66 -17.89
CA SER A 223 20.67 0.41 -17.60
C SER A 223 21.19 0.42 -16.15
N GLY A 224 20.62 -0.40 -15.25
CA GLY A 224 20.89 -0.37 -13.80
C GLY A 224 20.07 0.67 -13.03
N VAL A 225 19.33 1.53 -13.73
CA VAL A 225 18.36 2.45 -13.13
C VAL A 225 17.14 1.67 -12.65
N ASN A 226 16.57 2.04 -11.50
CA ASN A 226 15.29 1.49 -11.03
C ASN A 226 14.24 2.56 -10.76
N ASP A 227 12.99 2.16 -10.96
CA ASP A 227 11.83 2.83 -10.43
C ASP A 227 11.51 2.25 -9.04
N LYS A 228 11.04 3.08 -8.11
CA LYS A 228 10.49 2.61 -6.84
C LYS A 228 8.97 2.53 -6.97
N ALA A 229 8.35 1.42 -6.58
CA ALA A 229 6.90 1.26 -6.65
C ALA A 229 6.27 1.00 -5.27
N TYR A 230 5.01 1.41 -5.17
CA TYR A 230 4.11 1.07 -4.08
C TYR A 230 2.83 0.52 -4.71
N TYR A 231 2.29 -0.53 -4.14
CA TYR A 231 1.16 -1.30 -4.68
C TYR A 231 -0.01 -1.32 -3.72
N ASP A 232 -1.21 -1.45 -4.28
CA ASP A 232 -2.45 -1.58 -3.53
C ASP A 232 -2.61 -2.98 -2.89
N ALA A 233 -3.70 -3.18 -2.15
CA ALA A 233 -4.02 -4.47 -1.54
C ALA A 233 -4.24 -5.56 -2.59
N THR A 234 -4.79 -5.19 -3.75
CA THR A 234 -5.13 -6.12 -4.83
C THR A 234 -3.91 -6.89 -5.29
N LEU A 235 -2.74 -6.25 -5.36
CA LEU A 235 -1.49 -6.95 -5.62
C LEU A 235 -0.93 -7.63 -4.37
N ALA A 236 -1.02 -6.99 -3.19
CA ALA A 236 -0.40 -7.49 -1.96
C ALA A 236 -0.97 -8.83 -1.47
N ASN A 237 -2.24 -9.12 -1.74
CA ASN A 237 -2.94 -10.34 -1.33
C ASN A 237 -3.83 -10.87 -2.46
N SER A 238 -3.28 -10.91 -3.69
CA SER A 238 -4.02 -11.38 -4.86
C SER A 238 -4.09 -12.91 -4.92
N ASP A 239 -5.29 -13.43 -5.17
CA ASP A 239 -5.42 -14.71 -5.86
C ASP A 239 -5.54 -14.43 -7.37
N MET A 240 -4.80 -15.21 -8.16
CA MET A 240 -4.81 -15.13 -9.62
C MET A 240 -5.48 -16.36 -10.22
N ILE A 241 -6.13 -16.18 -11.37
CA ILE A 241 -6.65 -17.32 -12.13
C ILE A 241 -5.46 -18.01 -12.80
N SER A 242 -5.29 -19.30 -12.53
CA SER A 242 -4.31 -20.14 -13.20
C SER A 242 -4.91 -20.77 -14.46
N ILE A 243 -4.17 -20.68 -15.57
CA ILE A 243 -4.53 -21.34 -16.82
C ILE A 243 -3.68 -22.59 -16.99
N TYR A 244 -4.34 -23.71 -17.25
CA TYR A 244 -3.64 -24.96 -17.53
C TYR A 244 -2.78 -24.82 -18.79
N ASN A 245 -1.47 -25.07 -18.66
CA ASN A 245 -0.50 -24.85 -19.74
C ASN A 245 -0.83 -25.64 -21.03
N GLY A 246 -1.46 -26.81 -20.91
CA GLY A 246 -1.88 -27.62 -22.07
C GLY A 246 -2.97 -26.96 -22.94
N ASP A 247 -3.69 -25.97 -22.41
CA ASP A 247 -4.73 -25.22 -23.13
C ASP A 247 -4.18 -23.96 -23.79
N VAL A 248 -2.90 -23.65 -23.59
CA VAL A 248 -2.25 -22.44 -24.09
C VAL A 248 -1.45 -22.75 -25.35
N THR A 249 -1.85 -22.14 -26.46
CA THR A 249 -1.03 -22.15 -27.68
C THR A 249 -0.14 -20.92 -27.70
N ILE A 250 1.18 -21.13 -27.66
CA ILE A 250 2.18 -20.05 -27.71
C ILE A 250 3.03 -20.19 -28.97
N LYS A 251 3.28 -19.07 -29.63
CA LYS A 251 4.34 -18.92 -30.62
C LYS A 251 5.25 -17.80 -30.15
N ASP A 252 6.47 -18.16 -29.79
CA ASP A 252 7.51 -17.22 -29.38
C ASP A 252 8.71 -17.37 -30.32
N THR A 253 8.96 -16.33 -31.12
CA THR A 253 10.18 -16.21 -31.94
C THR A 253 11.13 -15.15 -31.41
N THR A 254 10.85 -14.59 -30.23
CA THR A 254 11.70 -13.58 -29.60
C THR A 254 13.10 -14.12 -29.33
N ARG A 255 14.07 -13.20 -29.21
CA ARG A 255 15.45 -13.55 -28.82
C ARG A 255 15.53 -14.24 -27.45
N TRP A 256 14.47 -14.14 -26.63
CA TRP A 256 14.39 -14.74 -25.30
C TRP A 256 14.04 -16.24 -25.36
N SER A 257 13.31 -16.68 -26.39
CA SER A 257 12.85 -18.07 -26.57
C SER A 257 13.95 -19.13 -26.48
N LYS A 258 15.19 -18.82 -26.90
CA LYS A 258 16.34 -19.75 -26.80
C LYS A 258 16.79 -20.02 -25.36
N TYR A 259 16.49 -19.13 -24.44
CA TYR A 259 16.94 -19.20 -23.04
C TYR A 259 15.96 -19.87 -22.09
N VAL A 260 14.72 -20.06 -22.52
CA VAL A 260 13.65 -20.59 -21.69
C VAL A 260 13.24 -22.00 -22.10
N ASP A 261 12.45 -22.64 -21.27
CA ASP A 261 11.65 -23.79 -21.67
C ASP A 261 10.50 -23.33 -22.60
N PRO A 262 10.13 -24.13 -23.62
CA PRO A 262 9.14 -23.73 -24.62
C PRO A 262 7.70 -23.71 -24.06
N THR A 263 7.47 -24.39 -22.94
CA THR A 263 6.19 -24.39 -22.22
C THR A 263 6.35 -23.53 -20.97
N PRO A 264 5.44 -22.58 -20.70
CA PRO A 264 5.50 -21.82 -19.46
C PRO A 264 5.29 -22.76 -18.28
N ASP A 265 5.89 -22.40 -17.15
CA ASP A 265 5.68 -23.05 -15.87
C ASP A 265 4.29 -22.68 -15.32
N THR A 266 3.95 -21.40 -15.36
CA THR A 266 2.63 -20.89 -15.00
C THR A 266 2.14 -19.83 -15.98
N VAL A 267 0.82 -19.80 -16.17
CA VAL A 267 0.11 -18.72 -16.87
C VAL A 267 -0.96 -18.17 -15.93
N LEU A 268 -0.78 -16.94 -15.46
CA LEU A 268 -1.59 -16.34 -14.40
C LEU A 268 -2.32 -15.09 -14.91
N LEU A 269 -3.58 -14.94 -14.51
CA LEU A 269 -4.39 -13.75 -14.77
C LEU A 269 -4.82 -13.07 -13.46
N SER A 270 -4.62 -11.76 -13.38
CA SER A 270 -5.17 -10.95 -12.28
C SER A 270 -6.70 -10.98 -12.28
N THR A 271 -7.30 -11.01 -11.09
CA THR A 271 -8.76 -10.95 -10.91
C THR A 271 -9.32 -9.53 -10.89
N GLY A 272 -8.46 -8.53 -10.74
CA GLY A 272 -8.85 -7.13 -10.64
C GLY A 272 -7.85 -6.16 -11.29
N PRO A 273 -8.16 -4.85 -11.25
CA PRO A 273 -7.18 -3.84 -11.64
C PRO A 273 -6.00 -3.85 -10.67
N VAL A 274 -4.84 -3.41 -11.12
CA VAL A 274 -3.66 -3.21 -10.25
C VAL A 274 -3.29 -1.75 -10.32
N ASP A 275 -3.37 -1.04 -9.20
CA ASP A 275 -2.89 0.33 -9.12
C ASP A 275 -1.55 0.38 -8.37
N LEU A 276 -0.61 1.12 -8.96
CA LEU A 276 0.69 1.40 -8.41
C LEU A 276 0.87 2.91 -8.27
N VAL A 277 1.69 3.30 -7.29
CA VAL A 277 2.37 4.59 -7.30
C VAL A 277 3.83 4.35 -7.58
N VAL A 278 4.33 4.95 -8.66
CA VAL A 278 5.70 4.78 -9.13
C VAL A 278 6.47 6.07 -8.97
N SER A 279 7.70 5.95 -8.49
CA SER A 279 8.72 6.99 -8.48
C SER A 279 9.81 6.64 -9.49
N PRO A 280 9.75 7.23 -10.71
CA PRO A 280 10.64 6.83 -11.79
C PRO A 280 12.09 7.21 -11.53
N TRP A 281 13.00 6.30 -11.89
CA TRP A 281 14.45 6.47 -11.81
C TRP A 281 14.92 6.90 -10.43
N HIS A 282 14.37 6.26 -9.39
CA HIS A 282 14.57 6.57 -7.99
C HIS A 282 16.05 6.65 -7.62
N ASN A 283 16.85 5.66 -8.05
CA ASN A 283 18.28 5.56 -7.72
C ASN A 283 19.22 6.49 -8.51
N VAL A 284 18.71 7.29 -9.46
CA VAL A 284 19.53 8.22 -10.28
C VAL A 284 20.13 9.38 -9.48
N LYS A 285 19.58 9.66 -8.29
CA LYS A 285 20.10 10.67 -7.36
C LYS A 285 21.13 10.12 -6.37
N ASP A 286 21.21 8.80 -6.25
CA ASP A 286 22.07 8.15 -5.27
C ASP A 286 23.43 7.95 -5.91
N GLY A 287 24.51 8.20 -5.16
CA GLY A 287 25.87 7.83 -5.57
C GLY A 287 26.07 6.31 -5.76
N ASN A 288 24.99 5.52 -5.75
CA ASN A 288 24.95 4.07 -5.87
C ASN A 288 25.08 3.57 -7.33
N LEU A 289 24.94 4.47 -8.32
CA LEU A 289 25.19 4.16 -9.73
C LEU A 289 26.66 4.39 -10.11
N THR A 290 27.60 3.95 -9.26
CA THR A 290 29.05 4.12 -9.48
C THR A 290 29.57 3.42 -10.73
N HIS A 291 28.81 2.47 -11.26
CA HIS A 291 29.12 1.73 -12.48
C HIS A 291 28.59 2.39 -13.75
N ILE A 292 27.74 3.41 -13.63
CA ILE A 292 27.24 4.16 -14.79
C ILE A 292 28.22 5.30 -15.08
N ASP A 293 28.49 5.51 -16.36
CA ASP A 293 29.29 6.64 -16.83
C ASP A 293 28.79 7.98 -16.24
N PRO A 294 29.65 8.83 -15.67
CA PRO A 294 29.23 10.08 -15.04
C PRO A 294 28.47 11.05 -15.96
N ASP A 295 28.81 11.10 -17.25
CA ASP A 295 28.11 11.97 -18.20
C ASP A 295 26.71 11.41 -18.49
N LEU A 296 26.57 10.10 -18.64
CA LEU A 296 25.28 9.43 -18.73
C LEU A 296 24.43 9.65 -17.46
N LEU A 297 25.03 9.57 -16.27
CA LEU A 297 24.34 9.84 -15.01
C LEU A 297 23.84 11.29 -14.94
N GLN A 298 24.61 12.25 -15.46
CA GLN A 298 24.18 13.64 -15.56
C GLN A 298 23.00 13.80 -16.53
N ILE A 299 23.03 13.12 -17.68
CA ILE A 299 21.94 13.10 -18.66
C ILE A 299 20.68 12.51 -18.06
N LEU A 300 20.77 11.39 -17.34
CA LEU A 300 19.66 10.74 -16.65
C LEU A 300 19.06 11.68 -15.59
N ASN A 301 19.89 12.31 -14.77
CA ASN A 301 19.45 13.30 -13.78
C ASN A 301 18.74 14.51 -14.41
N SER A 302 19.28 15.02 -15.52
CA SER A 302 18.68 16.13 -16.26
C SER A 302 17.31 15.74 -16.84
N ASN A 303 17.23 14.56 -17.47
CA ASN A 303 15.98 14.04 -18.03
C ASN A 303 14.94 13.74 -16.95
N LYS A 304 15.34 13.14 -15.80
CA LYS A 304 14.45 12.89 -14.66
C LYS A 304 13.76 14.17 -14.20
N ARG A 305 14.54 15.22 -13.95
CA ARG A 305 14.04 16.54 -13.52
C ARG A 305 13.14 17.18 -14.56
N LYS A 306 13.55 17.16 -15.83
CA LYS A 306 12.79 17.79 -16.93
C LYS A 306 11.48 17.07 -17.21
N ARG A 307 11.52 15.75 -17.38
CA ARG A 307 10.38 14.93 -17.79
C ARG A 307 9.45 14.65 -16.61
N PHE A 308 9.92 13.94 -15.58
CA PHE A 308 9.05 13.54 -14.46
C PHE A 308 8.76 14.70 -13.50
N GLY A 309 9.73 15.59 -13.24
CA GLY A 309 9.44 16.84 -12.51
C GLY A 309 8.50 17.77 -13.28
N GLY A 310 8.63 17.82 -14.61
CA GLY A 310 7.69 18.51 -15.51
C GLY A 310 6.27 17.94 -15.45
N LEU A 311 6.14 16.61 -15.56
CA LEU A 311 4.86 15.91 -15.49
C LEU A 311 4.22 16.05 -14.10
N ALA A 312 4.99 15.93 -13.01
CA ALA A 312 4.51 16.17 -11.65
C ALA A 312 3.92 17.58 -11.49
N SER A 313 4.55 18.60 -12.10
CA SER A 313 3.99 19.97 -12.09
C SER A 313 2.68 20.08 -12.87
N LEU A 314 2.57 19.39 -14.01
CA LEU A 314 1.34 19.35 -14.79
C LEU A 314 0.21 18.69 -13.98
N LEU A 315 0.50 17.55 -13.34
CA LEU A 315 -0.46 16.84 -12.50
C LEU A 315 -0.87 17.66 -11.28
N ALA A 316 0.07 18.31 -10.59
CA ALA A 316 -0.24 19.23 -9.49
C ALA A 316 -1.22 20.35 -9.91
N GLY A 317 -1.04 20.89 -11.13
CA GLY A 317 -1.98 21.85 -11.71
C GLY A 317 -3.38 21.27 -11.94
N LYS A 318 -3.49 19.98 -12.26
CA LYS A 318 -4.77 19.26 -12.37
C LYS A 318 -5.40 18.95 -11.01
N VAL A 319 -4.59 18.62 -10.00
CA VAL A 319 -5.06 18.46 -8.60
C VAL A 319 -5.69 19.76 -8.10
N LYS A 320 -5.04 20.91 -8.33
CA LYS A 320 -5.58 22.22 -7.94
C LYS A 320 -6.90 22.57 -8.62
N LYS A 321 -7.19 21.97 -9.78
CA LYS A 321 -8.47 22.09 -10.50
C LYS A 321 -9.51 21.03 -10.09
N GLY A 322 -9.15 20.10 -9.22
CA GLY A 322 -10.01 19.00 -8.80
C GLY A 322 -10.25 17.94 -9.88
N VAL A 323 -9.37 17.82 -10.88
CA VAL A 323 -9.51 16.85 -12.00
C VAL A 323 -8.48 15.73 -11.98
N HIS A 324 -7.64 15.67 -10.94
CA HIS A 324 -6.67 14.61 -10.72
C HIS A 324 -6.48 14.39 -9.22
N GLU A 325 -6.17 13.15 -8.84
CA GLU A 325 -5.90 12.78 -7.45
C GLU A 325 -4.53 13.29 -6.98
N PRO A 326 -4.42 13.85 -5.77
CA PRO A 326 -3.14 14.13 -5.15
C PRO A 326 -2.49 12.84 -4.65
N VAL A 327 -1.16 12.76 -4.73
CA VAL A 327 -0.38 11.59 -4.29
C VAL A 327 0.78 12.09 -3.42
N PHE A 328 0.91 11.55 -2.22
CA PHE A 328 1.97 11.94 -1.30
C PHE A 328 2.65 10.75 -0.65
N GLU A 329 3.92 10.93 -0.31
CA GLU A 329 4.61 10.02 0.60
C GLU A 329 4.10 10.18 2.03
N PHE A 330 4.03 9.07 2.73
CA PHE A 330 3.80 8.99 4.16
C PHE A 330 4.66 7.87 4.74
N TYR A 331 5.39 8.14 5.81
CA TYR A 331 6.22 7.12 6.44
C TYR A 331 6.36 7.34 7.94
N THR A 332 6.74 6.28 8.64
CA THR A 332 7.08 6.34 10.07
C THR A 332 8.58 6.59 10.25
N GLN A 333 8.95 7.37 11.26
CA GLN A 333 10.34 7.54 11.66
C GLN A 333 10.78 6.38 12.57
N THR A 334 12.09 6.18 12.71
CA THR A 334 12.70 5.07 13.46
C THR A 334 13.30 5.49 14.80
N ASP A 335 13.15 6.76 15.20
CA ASP A 335 13.58 7.26 16.52
C ASP A 335 12.81 6.59 17.67
N VAL A 336 11.57 6.15 17.40
CA VAL A 336 10.73 5.34 18.27
C VAL A 336 10.00 4.29 17.42
N PRO A 337 9.68 3.10 17.96
CA PRO A 337 8.92 2.12 17.20
C PRO A 337 7.48 2.57 16.95
N SER A 338 6.88 2.09 15.87
CA SER A 338 5.44 2.18 15.67
C SER A 338 4.75 1.12 16.54
N LEU A 339 3.80 1.55 17.38
CA LEU A 339 3.05 0.69 18.29
C LEU A 339 1.60 0.55 17.87
N TYR A 340 1.12 -0.68 17.83
CA TYR A 340 -0.29 -1.03 17.60
C TYR A 340 -0.82 -1.73 18.85
N ILE A 341 -1.60 -1.01 19.65
CA ILE A 341 -2.17 -1.48 20.90
C ILE A 341 -3.61 -1.91 20.61
N ASN A 342 -3.83 -3.23 20.55
CA ASN A 342 -5.06 -3.82 20.05
C ASN A 342 -5.90 -4.38 21.20
N PHE A 343 -7.12 -3.88 21.32
CA PHE A 343 -8.07 -4.26 22.35
C PHE A 343 -9.22 -5.06 21.75
N ARG A 344 -9.51 -6.22 22.34
CA ARG A 344 -10.70 -7.00 21.95
C ARG A 344 -11.96 -6.32 22.45
N VAL A 345 -13.01 -6.31 21.63
CA VAL A 345 -14.36 -5.89 22.04
C VAL A 345 -15.14 -7.12 22.54
N PRO A 346 -15.41 -7.24 23.86
CA PRO A 346 -16.15 -8.37 24.41
C PRO A 346 -17.55 -8.44 23.83
N LYS A 347 -18.09 -9.67 23.65
CA LYS A 347 -19.43 -9.88 23.07
C LYS A 347 -20.53 -9.06 23.76
N SER A 348 -20.45 -8.93 25.09
CA SER A 348 -21.38 -8.15 25.91
C SER A 348 -21.37 -6.64 25.62
N ARG A 349 -20.28 -6.10 25.05
CA ARG A 349 -20.11 -4.65 24.80
C ARG A 349 -20.31 -4.25 23.34
N ARG A 350 -20.46 -5.21 22.42
CA ARG A 350 -20.58 -4.94 20.97
C ARG A 350 -21.82 -4.11 20.60
N ALA A 351 -22.97 -4.39 21.23
CA ALA A 351 -24.18 -3.62 20.98
C ALA A 351 -24.05 -2.17 21.49
N ALA A 352 -23.38 -1.97 22.62
CA ALA A 352 -23.09 -0.64 23.15
C ALA A 352 -22.11 0.12 22.24
N LEU A 353 -21.06 -0.56 21.75
CA LEU A 353 -20.11 0.02 20.80
C LEU A 353 -20.80 0.46 19.51
N ALA A 354 -21.64 -0.40 18.93
CA ALA A 354 -22.37 -0.10 17.70
C ALA A 354 -23.34 1.09 17.85
N LYS A 355 -23.88 1.28 19.05
CA LYS A 355 -24.70 2.46 19.36
C LYS A 355 -23.84 3.73 19.51
N ALA A 356 -22.64 3.62 20.06
CA ALA A 356 -21.75 4.75 20.31
C ALA A 356 -21.01 5.23 19.06
N ILE A 357 -20.76 4.33 18.11
CA ILE A 357 -20.14 4.62 16.82
C ILE A 357 -21.17 4.33 15.73
N PRO A 358 -22.04 5.31 15.39
CA PRO A 358 -22.95 5.14 14.27
C PRO A 358 -22.13 5.12 12.98
N LEU A 359 -21.99 3.93 12.38
CA LEU A 359 -21.29 3.75 11.12
C LEU A 359 -22.04 4.45 9.97
N PRO A 360 -21.33 4.97 8.96
CA PRO A 360 -21.97 5.49 7.75
C PRO A 360 -22.85 4.43 7.07
N PRO A 361 -23.85 4.82 6.27
CA PRO A 361 -24.66 3.88 5.51
C PRO A 361 -23.78 2.98 4.64
N GLY A 362 -24.14 1.70 4.55
CA GLY A 362 -23.36 0.71 3.78
C GLY A 362 -22.14 0.16 4.50
N PHE A 363 -21.96 0.43 5.80
CA PHE A 363 -20.88 -0.14 6.60
C PHE A 363 -21.39 -1.01 7.74
N GLU A 364 -20.65 -2.08 8.02
CA GLU A 364 -20.78 -2.86 9.24
C GLU A 364 -19.42 -3.11 9.89
N PHE A 365 -19.40 -3.42 11.19
CA PHE A 365 -18.15 -3.79 11.85
C PHE A 365 -17.61 -5.10 11.28
N ALA A 366 -16.31 -5.12 11.01
CA ALA A 366 -15.59 -6.29 10.56
C ALA A 366 -14.68 -6.86 11.65
N LYS A 367 -14.33 -8.13 11.48
CA LYS A 367 -13.33 -8.79 12.30
C LYS A 367 -12.00 -8.76 11.56
N VAL A 368 -10.91 -8.64 12.31
CA VAL A 368 -9.56 -8.64 11.73
C VAL A 368 -8.64 -9.57 12.49
N ARG A 369 -7.53 -9.94 11.86
CA ARG A 369 -6.39 -10.63 12.45
C ARG A 369 -5.13 -9.88 12.04
N PHE A 370 -4.22 -9.61 12.98
CA PHE A 370 -3.00 -8.84 12.70
C PHE A 370 -1.78 -9.69 12.32
N ILE A 371 -1.74 -10.94 12.78
CA ILE A 371 -0.59 -11.84 12.63
C ILE A 371 -1.00 -13.07 11.83
N GLU A 372 -0.16 -13.51 10.91
CA GLU A 372 -0.40 -14.74 10.16
C GLU A 372 -0.52 -15.98 11.04
N ASN A 373 -1.31 -16.93 10.57
CA ASN A 373 -1.45 -18.24 11.18
C ASN A 373 -0.60 -19.27 10.42
N THR A 374 0.67 -18.96 10.15
CA THR A 374 1.56 -19.92 9.49
C THR A 374 2.05 -20.98 10.49
N THR A 375 1.87 -22.24 10.11
CA THR A 375 2.32 -23.45 10.80
C THR A 375 3.85 -23.63 10.81
N ARG A 376 4.61 -22.78 10.08
CA ARG A 376 6.07 -22.90 9.90
C ARG A 376 6.93 -22.33 11.03
N TYR A 377 6.36 -21.60 11.99
CA TYR A 377 7.09 -21.28 13.22
C TYR A 377 7.03 -22.52 14.11
N GLY A 378 8.05 -23.38 13.94
CA GLY A 378 8.08 -24.78 14.36
C GLY A 378 7.39 -25.05 15.68
N ASN A 379 6.67 -26.16 15.74
CA ASN A 379 5.97 -26.73 16.89
C ASN A 379 6.73 -26.51 18.21
N ASN A 380 6.61 -25.35 18.84
CA ASN A 380 7.19 -25.04 20.13
C ASN A 380 6.42 -23.89 20.78
N LEU A 381 5.99 -24.17 22.00
CA LEU A 381 5.20 -23.40 22.94
C LEU A 381 5.87 -22.07 23.34
N HIS A 382 6.04 -21.10 22.43
CA HIS A 382 6.45 -19.76 22.86
C HIS A 382 5.38 -19.20 23.81
N PRO A 383 5.74 -18.65 24.99
CA PRO A 383 4.76 -18.17 25.97
C PRO A 383 3.77 -17.17 25.41
N LEU A 384 4.18 -16.36 24.42
CA LEU A 384 3.33 -15.37 23.74
C LEU A 384 2.58 -15.93 22.52
N GLY A 385 2.73 -17.21 22.18
CA GLY A 385 2.04 -17.84 21.05
C GLY A 385 0.52 -17.80 21.17
N HIS A 386 -0.02 -17.75 22.39
CA HIS A 386 -1.46 -17.59 22.64
C HIS A 386 -2.02 -16.21 22.26
N LEU A 387 -1.16 -15.20 22.08
CA LEU A 387 -1.55 -13.88 21.58
C LEU A 387 -1.80 -13.90 20.06
N ARG A 388 -1.50 -15.00 19.38
CA ARG A 388 -1.95 -15.22 18.00
C ARG A 388 -3.46 -15.47 18.04
N SER A 389 -4.22 -14.60 17.38
CA SER A 389 -5.65 -14.83 17.26
C SER A 389 -5.91 -15.99 16.31
N LYS A 390 -6.40 -17.13 16.84
CA LYS A 390 -6.79 -18.29 16.02
C LYS A 390 -7.91 -17.97 15.03
N ARG A 391 -8.68 -16.90 15.29
CA ARG A 391 -9.78 -16.42 14.46
C ARG A 391 -9.76 -14.88 14.41
N PRO A 392 -10.28 -14.25 13.35
CA PRO A 392 -10.50 -12.80 13.35
C PRO A 392 -11.42 -12.36 14.50
N GLU A 393 -11.16 -11.19 15.08
CA GLU A 393 -11.92 -10.64 16.23
C GLU A 393 -12.32 -9.18 15.97
N TYR A 394 -13.34 -8.71 16.69
CA TYR A 394 -13.69 -7.27 16.73
C TYR A 394 -12.71 -6.54 17.64
N MET A 395 -12.10 -5.48 17.11
CA MET A 395 -11.02 -4.76 17.78
C MET A 395 -11.26 -3.26 17.78
N ILE A 396 -10.82 -2.62 18.86
CA ILE A 396 -10.46 -1.21 18.86
C ILE A 396 -8.94 -1.16 18.99
N SER A 397 -8.28 -0.41 18.12
CA SER A 397 -6.83 -0.29 18.08
C SER A 397 -6.42 1.16 18.32
N LEU A 398 -5.40 1.34 19.15
CA LEU A 398 -4.67 2.61 19.27
C LEU A 398 -3.32 2.44 18.58
N ASN A 399 -3.13 3.14 17.46
CA ASN A 399 -1.85 3.19 16.75
C ASN A 399 -1.08 4.42 17.20
N ILE A 400 0.19 4.27 17.54
CA ILE A 400 1.07 5.37 17.97
C ILE A 400 2.37 5.28 17.20
N TYR A 401 2.73 6.34 16.50
CA TYR A 401 3.95 6.38 15.68
C TYR A 401 4.40 7.83 15.44
N HIS A 402 5.66 7.99 15.05
CA HIS A 402 6.19 9.28 14.59
C HIS A 402 6.05 9.35 13.07
N ALA A 403 5.18 10.22 12.57
CA ALA A 403 4.89 10.35 11.14
C ALA A 403 5.79 11.39 10.45
N ALA A 404 6.03 11.19 9.16
CA ALA A 404 6.60 12.16 8.24
C ALA A 404 6.04 11.97 6.81
N GLY A 405 6.32 12.94 5.92
CA GLY A 405 5.69 13.04 4.60
C GLY A 405 4.56 14.07 4.61
N VAL A 406 3.39 13.73 4.08
CA VAL A 406 2.21 14.63 4.05
C VAL A 406 1.70 15.03 5.45
N SER A 407 2.01 14.23 6.46
CA SER A 407 1.74 14.54 7.86
C SER A 407 2.99 14.30 8.68
N THR A 408 3.27 15.18 9.64
CA THR A 408 4.50 15.17 10.43
C THR A 408 4.22 15.18 11.93
N GLY A 409 5.15 14.64 12.72
CA GLY A 409 5.05 14.61 14.17
C GLY A 409 4.46 13.32 14.72
N TYR A 410 4.37 13.20 16.05
CA TYR A 410 3.79 12.02 16.69
C TYR A 410 2.29 12.00 16.51
N ARG A 411 1.76 10.84 16.09
CA ARG A 411 0.34 10.61 15.86
C ARG A 411 -0.18 9.48 16.73
N ALA A 412 -1.42 9.63 17.18
CA ALA A 412 -2.19 8.62 17.89
C ALA A 412 -3.55 8.48 17.23
N GLU A 413 -3.87 7.28 16.73
CA GLU A 413 -5.10 7.01 15.99
C GLU A 413 -5.88 5.89 16.68
N TRP A 414 -7.04 6.25 17.21
CA TRP A 414 -8.05 5.28 17.62
C TRP A 414 -8.84 4.83 16.41
N ALA A 415 -8.95 3.53 16.22
CA ALA A 415 -9.60 2.97 15.06
C ALA A 415 -10.29 1.65 15.35
N THR A 416 -11.15 1.28 14.42
CA THR A 416 -11.84 -0.01 14.36
C THR A 416 -11.77 -0.55 12.94
N PHE A 417 -12.38 -1.72 12.70
CA PHE A 417 -12.44 -2.36 11.40
C PHE A 417 -13.88 -2.45 10.95
N VAL A 418 -14.11 -2.13 9.68
CA VAL A 418 -15.42 -2.15 9.04
C VAL A 418 -15.35 -2.91 7.73
N LYS A 419 -16.47 -3.34 7.18
CA LYS A 419 -16.57 -3.75 5.78
C LYS A 419 -17.74 -3.05 5.13
N ARG A 420 -17.68 -2.94 3.81
CA ARG A 420 -18.75 -2.36 3.02
C ARG A 420 -19.78 -3.45 2.71
N THR A 421 -21.05 -3.12 2.88
CA THR A 421 -22.19 -4.00 2.60
C THR A 421 -22.89 -3.61 1.30
N ASP A 422 -22.47 -2.52 0.67
CA ASP A 422 -23.02 -1.96 -0.55
C ASP A 422 -22.21 -2.32 -1.82
N ILE A 423 -21.10 -3.05 -1.64
CA ILE A 423 -20.28 -3.63 -2.70
C ILE A 423 -19.97 -5.09 -2.37
N ASP A 424 -19.67 -5.90 -3.38
CA ASP A 424 -19.27 -7.30 -3.22
C ASP A 424 -17.79 -7.39 -2.83
N ASP A 425 -17.48 -6.93 -1.62
CA ASP A 425 -16.14 -6.91 -1.03
C ASP A 425 -16.22 -7.18 0.48
N ASP A 426 -15.83 -8.40 0.87
CA ASP A 426 -15.86 -8.83 2.27
C ASP A 426 -14.58 -8.47 3.04
N THR A 427 -13.66 -7.73 2.41
CA THR A 427 -12.37 -7.35 2.99
C THR A 427 -12.56 -6.35 4.13
N PRO A 428 -12.00 -6.60 5.32
CA PRO A 428 -12.01 -5.61 6.39
C PRO A 428 -11.22 -4.36 5.98
N ARG A 429 -11.70 -3.18 6.33
CA ARG A 429 -11.11 -1.86 6.08
C ARG A 429 -10.90 -1.11 7.38
N TYR A 430 -9.86 -0.30 7.44
CA TYR A 430 -9.54 0.52 8.60
C TYR A 430 -10.56 1.67 8.73
N MET A 431 -11.04 1.95 9.94
CA MET A 431 -11.84 3.16 10.22
C MET A 431 -11.25 3.96 11.38
N ILE A 432 -10.75 5.16 11.10
CA ILE A 432 -10.28 6.12 12.09
C ILE A 432 -11.49 6.75 12.79
N LEU A 433 -11.55 6.53 14.10
CA LEU A 433 -12.57 7.09 14.99
C LEU A 433 -12.14 8.44 15.54
N GLU A 434 -10.86 8.56 15.84
CA GLU A 434 -10.23 9.76 16.38
C GLU A 434 -8.73 9.75 16.07
N ALA A 435 -8.20 10.88 15.64
CA ALA A 435 -6.77 11.08 15.42
C ALA A 435 -6.30 12.30 16.23
N LEU A 436 -5.19 12.13 16.95
CA LEU A 436 -4.49 13.16 17.71
C LEU A 436 -3.05 13.28 17.18
N SER A 437 -2.52 14.49 17.17
CA SER A 437 -1.17 14.78 16.69
C SER A 437 -0.42 15.68 17.67
N SER A 438 0.92 15.57 17.72
CA SER A 438 1.80 16.52 18.40
C SER A 438 1.98 17.82 17.63
N THR A 439 1.51 17.88 16.40
CA THR A 439 1.55 19.03 15.48
C THR A 439 0.14 19.35 14.98
N GLN A 440 -0.02 20.48 14.29
CA GLN A 440 -1.27 20.79 13.61
C GLN A 440 -1.52 19.79 12.46
N SER A 441 -2.76 19.31 12.32
CA SER A 441 -3.10 18.30 11.30
C SER A 441 -4.34 18.69 10.50
N PHE A 442 -4.39 18.26 9.24
CA PHE A 442 -5.56 18.43 8.37
C PHE A 442 -6.28 17.09 8.24
N ASP A 443 -7.57 17.05 8.56
CA ASP A 443 -8.37 15.82 8.53
C ASP A 443 -9.82 16.13 8.12
N PRO A 444 -10.54 15.17 7.52
CA PRO A 444 -11.86 15.43 6.97
C PRO A 444 -12.95 15.60 8.03
N VAL A 445 -12.70 15.18 9.29
CA VAL A 445 -13.65 15.37 10.38
C VAL A 445 -13.62 16.82 10.82
N THR A 446 -12.44 17.37 11.06
CA THR A 446 -12.25 18.78 11.42
C THR A 446 -12.69 19.71 10.30
N ALA A 447 -12.35 19.38 9.05
CA ALA A 447 -12.73 20.17 7.87
C ALA A 447 -14.25 20.29 7.66
N LEU A 448 -15.04 19.34 8.16
CA LEU A 448 -16.50 19.41 8.14
C LEU A 448 -17.11 20.21 9.30
N ILE A 449 -16.40 20.29 10.43
CA ILE A 449 -16.85 21.03 11.61
C ILE A 449 -16.58 22.52 11.41
N ASP A 450 -15.38 22.86 10.93
CA ASP A 450 -14.96 24.23 10.66
C ASP A 450 -14.24 24.30 9.30
N PRO A 451 -14.98 24.47 8.19
CA PRO A 451 -14.38 24.56 6.86
C PRO A 451 -13.59 25.86 6.65
N GLU A 452 -13.80 26.89 7.47
CA GLU A 452 -13.03 28.14 7.41
C GLU A 452 -11.66 27.98 8.09
N ASN A 453 -11.57 27.16 9.14
CA ASN A 453 -10.33 26.78 9.82
C ASN A 453 -10.20 25.25 9.93
N PRO A 454 -9.97 24.54 8.81
CA PRO A 454 -10.11 23.08 8.75
C PRO A 454 -8.92 22.33 9.37
N MET A 455 -8.05 23.04 10.09
CA MET A 455 -6.85 22.50 10.73
C MET A 455 -7.14 22.14 12.18
N ARG A 456 -6.91 20.88 12.55
CA ARG A 456 -6.98 20.42 13.93
C ARG A 456 -5.72 20.89 14.69
N PRO A 457 -5.87 21.54 15.86
CA PRO A 457 -4.73 21.91 16.69
C PRO A 457 -4.03 20.66 17.27
N PRO A 458 -2.75 20.79 17.68
CA PRO A 458 -2.06 19.74 18.41
C PRO A 458 -2.82 19.33 19.68
N ALA A 459 -2.65 18.07 20.09
CA ALA A 459 -3.12 17.60 21.39
C ALA A 459 -2.46 18.40 22.53
N SER A 460 -3.22 18.69 23.59
CA SER A 460 -2.73 19.46 24.76
C SER A 460 -1.48 18.85 25.41
N THR A 461 -1.31 17.53 25.30
CA THR A 461 -0.05 16.85 25.59
C THR A 461 0.10 15.65 24.67
N PHE A 462 1.27 15.54 24.04
CA PHE A 462 1.69 14.35 23.32
C PHE A 462 3.14 14.04 23.69
N LYS A 463 3.35 13.02 24.52
CA LYS A 463 4.68 12.53 24.86
C LYS A 463 4.79 11.06 24.46
N TYR A 464 5.78 10.77 23.64
CA TYR A 464 6.17 9.41 23.31
C TYR A 464 7.69 9.34 23.23
N ASN A 465 8.30 8.52 24.07
CA ASN A 465 9.73 8.25 24.05
C ASN A 465 10.02 6.82 24.52
N VAL A 466 11.22 6.34 24.22
CA VAL A 466 11.72 5.05 24.72
C VAL A 466 12.91 5.33 25.64
N ILE A 467 12.80 4.89 26.89
CA ILE A 467 13.87 5.01 27.90
C ILE A 467 14.03 3.62 28.53
N ASP A 468 15.26 3.10 28.55
CA ASP A 468 15.57 1.77 29.11
C ASP A 468 14.67 0.64 28.55
N ASN A 469 14.45 0.64 27.24
CA ASN A 469 13.52 -0.26 26.53
C ASN A 469 12.06 -0.16 26.99
N ILE A 470 11.65 0.93 27.64
CA ILE A 470 10.26 1.18 28.00
C ILE A 470 9.73 2.31 27.13
N ALA A 471 8.72 2.02 26.32
CA ALA A 471 7.93 3.01 25.60
C ALA A 471 7.01 3.73 26.58
N ASN A 472 7.33 4.99 26.91
CA ASN A 472 6.52 5.84 27.79
C ASN A 472 5.61 6.73 26.94
N ILE A 473 4.31 6.59 27.15
CA ILE A 473 3.26 7.25 26.37
C ILE A 473 2.38 8.07 27.31
N SER A 474 2.16 9.34 26.97
CA SER A 474 1.16 10.19 27.61
C SER A 474 0.52 11.12 26.59
N ILE A 475 -0.76 10.87 26.30
CA ILE A 475 -1.56 11.62 25.34
C ILE A 475 -2.75 12.22 26.10
N MET A 476 -2.97 13.53 25.96
CA MET A 476 -4.11 14.23 26.57
C MET A 476 -4.70 15.23 25.60
N ASP A 477 -6.02 15.21 25.45
CA ASP A 477 -6.76 16.20 24.66
C ASP A 477 -8.19 16.32 25.19
N SER A 478 -8.69 17.55 25.36
CA SER A 478 -10.10 17.86 25.64
C SER A 478 -10.78 16.98 26.71
N GLY A 479 -10.06 16.66 27.80
CA GLY A 479 -10.56 15.84 28.92
C GLY A 479 -10.36 14.32 28.77
N SER A 480 -9.98 13.84 27.58
CA SER A 480 -9.54 12.47 27.32
C SER A 480 -8.05 12.32 27.64
N SER A 481 -7.65 11.15 28.15
CA SER A 481 -6.22 10.84 28.34
C SER A 481 -5.92 9.36 28.17
N PHE A 482 -4.75 9.07 27.62
CA PHE A 482 -4.17 7.73 27.54
C PHE A 482 -2.75 7.75 28.07
N LYS A 483 -2.41 6.83 28.97
CA LYS A 483 -1.05 6.65 29.48
C LYS A 483 -0.67 5.18 29.51
N ALA A 484 0.56 4.88 29.08
CA ALA A 484 1.12 3.55 29.12
C ALA A 484 2.64 3.61 29.32
N ALA A 485 3.18 2.56 29.95
CA ALA A 485 4.60 2.27 30.02
C ALA A 485 4.78 0.83 29.54
N ILE A 486 5.27 0.66 28.32
CA ILE A 486 5.28 -0.63 27.61
C ILE A 486 6.72 -1.14 27.54
N PRO A 487 7.08 -2.23 28.23
CA PRO A 487 8.39 -2.84 28.11
C PRO A 487 8.55 -3.49 26.73
N LEU A 488 9.49 -2.99 25.95
CA LEU A 488 9.85 -3.53 24.64
C LEU A 488 10.87 -4.66 24.82
N PRO A 489 10.70 -5.80 24.13
CA PRO A 489 11.68 -6.88 24.20
C PRO A 489 13.01 -6.45 23.55
N GLY A 490 14.13 -6.87 24.13
CA GLY A 490 15.43 -6.74 23.46
C GLY A 490 15.46 -7.59 22.18
N SER A 491 16.29 -7.20 21.20
CA SER A 491 16.34 -7.83 19.88
C SER A 491 16.54 -9.35 19.90
N SER A 492 17.33 -9.88 20.84
CA SER A 492 17.57 -11.32 21.01
C SER A 492 16.41 -12.11 21.66
N THR A 493 15.45 -11.41 22.26
CA THR A 493 14.28 -11.99 22.96
C THR A 493 12.95 -11.67 22.27
N ALA A 494 12.98 -10.89 21.19
CA ALA A 494 11.81 -10.47 20.46
C ALA A 494 11.14 -11.66 19.76
N PHE A 495 9.88 -11.91 20.09
CA PHE A 495 9.07 -12.87 19.36
C PHE A 495 8.47 -12.18 18.13
N LYS A 496 9.09 -12.42 16.98
CA LYS A 496 8.66 -11.87 15.69
C LYS A 496 7.59 -12.75 15.04
N ALA A 497 6.69 -12.13 14.30
CA ALA A 497 5.74 -12.80 13.44
C ALA A 497 5.42 -11.94 12.22
N LYS A 498 5.01 -12.57 11.11
CA LYS A 498 4.62 -11.83 9.91
C LYS A 498 3.23 -11.19 10.06
N SER A 499 3.09 -10.00 9.51
CA SER A 499 1.80 -9.31 9.34
C SER A 499 0.84 -10.17 8.54
N ALA A 500 -0.41 -10.28 9.00
CA ALA A 500 -1.43 -10.96 8.22
C ALA A 500 -1.78 -10.12 6.98
N LEU A 501 -1.84 -10.74 5.80
CA LEU A 501 -2.19 -10.05 4.55
C LEU A 501 -3.50 -9.26 4.67
N ASN A 502 -4.54 -9.83 5.26
CA ASN A 502 -5.81 -9.13 5.48
C ASN A 502 -5.71 -7.88 6.39
N TRP A 503 -4.69 -7.76 7.24
CA TRP A 503 -4.44 -6.52 7.98
C TRP A 503 -3.73 -5.47 7.11
N VAL A 504 -2.83 -5.90 6.23
CA VAL A 504 -2.21 -5.04 5.21
C VAL A 504 -3.31 -4.53 4.25
N GLU A 505 -4.17 -5.40 3.76
CA GLU A 505 -5.29 -5.02 2.89
C GLU A 505 -6.28 -4.06 3.57
N ALA A 506 -6.47 -4.21 4.88
CA ALA A 506 -7.33 -3.31 5.62
C ALA A 506 -6.84 -1.86 5.60
N LYS A 507 -5.55 -1.63 5.34
CA LYS A 507 -4.97 -0.29 5.24
C LYS A 507 -5.16 0.37 3.88
N ASP A 508 -5.40 -0.38 2.80
CA ASP A 508 -5.56 0.17 1.44
C ASP A 508 -6.67 1.23 1.39
N TYR A 509 -7.85 0.91 1.95
CA TYR A 509 -8.90 1.92 2.18
C TYR A 509 -9.03 2.19 3.67
N THR A 510 -8.64 3.41 4.08
CA THR A 510 -8.83 3.88 5.45
C THR A 510 -9.93 4.93 5.49
N TYR A 511 -11.06 4.55 6.09
CA TYR A 511 -12.20 5.42 6.28
C TYR A 511 -12.06 6.28 7.53
N TRP A 512 -12.62 7.47 7.48
CA TRP A 512 -12.91 8.28 8.64
C TRP A 512 -14.34 8.01 9.11
N LYS A 513 -14.65 8.29 10.38
CA LYS A 513 -16.00 8.07 10.95
C LYS A 513 -17.16 8.74 10.17
N ASN A 514 -16.87 9.69 9.29
CA ASN A 514 -17.83 10.38 8.43
C ASN A 514 -17.97 9.74 7.03
N GLY A 515 -17.29 8.62 6.76
CA GLY A 515 -17.35 7.89 5.49
C GLY A 515 -16.37 8.38 4.41
N ILE A 516 -15.58 9.42 4.68
CA ILE A 516 -14.52 9.86 3.76
C ILE A 516 -13.35 8.90 3.84
N CYS A 517 -12.78 8.55 2.69
CA CYS A 517 -11.75 7.53 2.60
C CYS A 517 -10.43 8.11 2.10
N ASP A 518 -9.35 7.79 2.78
CA ASP A 518 -8.00 7.89 2.23
C ASP A 518 -7.65 6.54 1.58
N ARG A 519 -6.97 6.56 0.43
CA ARG A 519 -6.43 5.34 -0.21
C ARG A 519 -4.92 5.27 -0.02
N TYR A 520 -4.41 4.09 0.33
CA TYR A 520 -3.01 3.85 0.64
C TYR A 520 -2.40 2.80 -0.27
N PHE A 521 -1.17 3.03 -0.70
CA PHE A 521 -0.34 2.08 -1.42
C PHE A 521 0.84 1.72 -0.52
N CYS A 522 1.10 0.43 -0.38
CA CYS A 522 2.14 -0.12 0.47
C CYS A 522 3.32 -0.65 -0.35
N ASN A 523 4.41 -0.98 0.33
CA ASN A 523 5.52 -1.76 -0.23
C ASN A 523 5.86 -2.89 0.76
N ALA A 524 6.94 -3.62 0.53
CA ALA A 524 7.36 -4.72 1.40
C ALA A 524 7.54 -4.32 2.88
N THR A 525 7.88 -3.05 3.16
CA THR A 525 8.10 -2.59 4.55
C THR A 525 6.85 -2.74 5.42
N LEU A 526 5.65 -2.62 4.84
CA LEU A 526 4.40 -3.01 5.51
C LEU A 526 3.94 -4.41 5.11
N GLY A 527 3.97 -4.70 3.81
CA GLY A 527 3.45 -5.93 3.22
C GLY A 527 4.04 -7.16 3.91
N ASN A 528 5.33 -7.14 4.23
CA ASN A 528 6.08 -8.23 4.83
C ASN A 528 6.71 -7.87 6.19
N ALA A 529 6.15 -6.85 6.86
CA ALA A 529 6.68 -6.35 8.13
C ALA A 529 6.83 -7.47 9.17
N ASP A 530 8.00 -7.49 9.83
CA ASP A 530 8.20 -8.28 11.03
C ASP A 530 7.55 -7.58 12.22
N LEU A 531 6.47 -8.17 12.73
CA LEU A 531 5.78 -7.68 13.92
C LEU A 531 6.46 -8.24 15.16
N THR A 532 7.04 -7.37 15.98
CA THR A 532 7.50 -7.75 17.32
C THR A 532 6.31 -7.82 18.26
N ILE A 533 6.01 -9.02 18.76
CA ILE A 533 4.92 -9.23 19.73
C ILE A 533 5.43 -8.81 21.11
N VAL A 534 4.75 -7.84 21.71
CA VAL A 534 5.07 -7.31 23.04
C VAL A 534 4.11 -7.87 24.07
N THR A 535 4.61 -8.19 25.26
CA THR A 535 3.79 -8.66 26.37
C THR A 535 2.76 -7.58 26.75
N PRO A 536 1.45 -7.87 26.70
CA PRO A 536 0.45 -6.89 27.07
C PRO A 536 0.55 -6.47 28.53
N VAL A 537 0.47 -5.16 28.78
CA VAL A 537 0.49 -4.56 30.12
C VAL A 537 -0.77 -3.73 30.35
N PRO A 538 -1.24 -3.58 31.60
CA PRO A 538 -2.34 -2.67 31.89
C PRO A 538 -2.03 -1.24 31.44
N VAL A 539 -3.04 -0.56 30.90
CA VAL A 539 -2.95 0.85 30.49
C VAL A 539 -3.89 1.72 31.31
N VAL A 540 -3.61 3.02 31.38
CA VAL A 540 -4.53 4.01 31.94
C VAL A 540 -5.23 4.71 30.78
N ASP A 541 -6.40 4.20 30.43
CA ASP A 541 -7.26 4.75 29.38
C ASP A 541 -8.48 5.45 30.00
N LYS A 542 -8.53 6.77 29.87
CA LYS A 542 -9.68 7.63 30.24
C LYS A 542 -10.33 8.25 29.00
N THR A 543 -10.13 7.66 27.84
CA THR A 543 -10.86 8.05 26.63
C THR A 543 -12.27 7.48 26.67
N GLN A 544 -13.12 7.96 25.78
CA GLN A 544 -14.47 7.40 25.57
C GLN A 544 -14.47 5.92 25.15
N TRP A 545 -13.33 5.39 24.66
CA TRP A 545 -13.23 4.03 24.14
C TRP A 545 -13.06 2.98 25.25
N SER A 546 -12.49 3.37 26.39
CA SER A 546 -12.22 2.52 27.57
C SER A 546 -13.43 1.70 28.03
N GLN A 547 -14.65 2.23 27.89
CA GLN A 547 -15.89 1.54 28.28
C GLN A 547 -16.19 0.30 27.42
N PHE A 548 -15.64 0.18 26.20
CA PHE A 548 -15.93 -0.91 25.26
C PHE A 548 -14.89 -2.03 25.28
N VAL A 549 -13.78 -1.84 25.98
CA VAL A 549 -12.62 -2.73 25.95
C VAL A 549 -12.14 -3.11 27.34
N ASP A 550 -11.34 -4.17 27.43
CA ASP A 550 -10.67 -4.53 28.67
C ASP A 550 -9.43 -3.64 28.90
N PRO A 551 -9.07 -3.31 30.15
CA PRO A 551 -7.98 -2.39 30.47
C PRO A 551 -6.59 -2.97 30.18
N VAL A 552 -6.50 -4.28 29.94
CA VAL A 552 -5.28 -4.93 29.44
C VAL A 552 -5.51 -5.19 27.95
N PRO A 553 -4.65 -4.67 27.05
CA PRO A 553 -4.75 -4.95 25.62
C PRO A 553 -4.72 -6.45 25.36
N PHE A 554 -5.43 -6.88 24.31
CA PHE A 554 -5.33 -8.25 23.85
C PHE A 554 -3.95 -8.52 23.24
N GLN A 555 -3.42 -7.56 22.48
CA GLN A 555 -2.17 -7.69 21.78
C GLN A 555 -1.49 -6.33 21.63
N ILE A 556 -0.18 -6.28 21.81
CA ILE A 556 0.64 -5.11 21.50
C ILE A 556 1.67 -5.53 20.46
N LEU A 557 1.72 -4.80 19.34
CA LEU A 557 2.67 -5.03 18.26
C LEU A 557 3.59 -3.83 18.14
N SER A 558 4.88 -4.10 17.97
CA SER A 558 5.92 -3.09 17.78
C SER A 558 6.60 -3.32 16.45
N ILE A 559 6.76 -2.25 15.68
CA ILE A 559 7.52 -2.22 14.43
C ILE A 559 8.59 -1.13 14.58
N PRO A 560 9.84 -1.49 14.92
CA PRO A 560 10.95 -0.54 15.00
C PRO A 560 11.44 -0.06 13.63
N GLU A 561 11.16 -0.82 12.57
CA GLU A 561 11.55 -0.50 11.21
C GLU A 561 10.70 0.65 10.63
N LYS A 562 11.28 1.34 9.63
CA LYS A 562 10.59 2.37 8.86
C LYS A 562 9.47 1.71 8.04
N LEU A 563 8.25 2.21 8.17
CA LEU A 563 7.14 1.86 7.29
C LEU A 563 6.94 2.96 6.25
N GLU A 564 6.81 2.58 4.98
CA GLU A 564 6.66 3.53 3.86
C GLU A 564 5.38 3.28 3.06
N PHE A 565 4.69 4.37 2.71
CA PHE A 565 3.40 4.37 2.02
C PHE A 565 3.27 5.53 1.05
N MET A 566 2.37 5.37 0.09
CA MET A 566 1.80 6.49 -0.64
C MET A 566 0.32 6.65 -0.27
N ILE A 567 -0.15 7.90 -0.19
CA ILE A 567 -1.53 8.21 0.18
C ILE A 567 -2.19 9.11 -0.87
N LEU A 568 -3.44 8.75 -1.21
CA LEU A 568 -4.40 9.56 -1.94
C LEU A 568 -5.46 10.01 -0.94
N PRO A 569 -5.33 11.22 -0.38
CA PRO A 569 -6.24 11.68 0.65
C PRO A 569 -7.65 11.95 0.08
N TRP A 570 -8.68 11.56 0.82
CA TRP A 570 -10.09 11.78 0.51
C TRP A 570 -10.48 11.29 -0.90
N ASN A 571 -10.01 10.10 -1.27
CA ASN A 571 -10.11 9.47 -2.58
C ASN A 571 -11.57 9.25 -3.04
N ASN A 572 -12.51 8.95 -2.12
CA ASN A 572 -13.88 8.60 -2.49
C ASN A 572 -14.85 9.79 -2.70
N LEU A 573 -14.38 11.04 -2.61
CA LEU A 573 -15.29 12.21 -2.74
C LEU A 573 -16.02 12.26 -4.09
N ASN A 574 -15.37 11.83 -5.17
CA ASN A 574 -16.00 11.78 -6.50
C ASN A 574 -17.11 10.72 -6.57
N GLU A 575 -16.92 9.58 -5.92
CA GLU A 575 -17.94 8.51 -5.81
C GLU A 575 -19.16 9.01 -5.03
N LEU A 576 -18.92 9.68 -3.89
CA LEU A 576 -19.98 10.22 -3.03
C LEU A 576 -20.79 11.34 -3.70
N LYS A 577 -20.18 12.11 -4.62
CA LYS A 577 -20.91 13.10 -5.42
C LYS A 577 -21.93 12.44 -6.37
N GLY A 578 -21.63 11.23 -6.85
CA GLY A 578 -22.48 10.48 -7.77
C GLY A 578 -23.60 9.68 -7.09
N SER A 579 -23.49 9.40 -5.79
CA SER A 579 -24.53 8.71 -5.02
C SER A 579 -25.74 9.63 -4.78
N LYS A 580 -26.91 9.22 -5.26
CA LYS A 580 -28.20 9.91 -5.05
C LYS A 580 -28.79 9.62 -3.68
#